data_AF-A0A956GHW8-F1
#
_entry.id   AF-A0A956GHW8-F1
#
_cell.length_a   1.000
_cell.length_b   1.000
_cell.length_c   1.000
_cell.angle_alpha   90.00
_cell.angle_beta   90.00
_cell.angle_gamma   90.00
#
_symmetry.space_group_name_H-M   'P 1'
#
loop_
_entity.id
_entity.type
_entity.pdbx_description
1 polymer ?
#
loop_
_entity_poly.entity_id
_entity_poly.type
_entity_poly.pdbx_seq_one_letter_code
_entity_poly.pdbx_strand_id
1 'polypeptide(L)'
;MRAFLSLSILLVTTPLHAAPMRAVLRRAVAADDALLARVEGQTVDLATERMIHRGTLAPTLGAQLREARALSKRYSARVVIWFRHTARALVVHVAVPADGSALVRRVALGERGAAARSAAAEAAAL
;
A
#
# COMPACT_ATOMS: atom_id res chain seq x y z
N MET A 1 -19.33 -9.63 -61.15
CA MET A 1 -18.73 -10.75 -60.40
C MET A 1 -17.90 -10.18 -59.26
N ARG A 2 -18.30 -10.44 -58.00
CA ARG A 2 -17.58 -10.44 -56.70
C ARG A 2 -16.24 -9.67 -56.64
N ALA A 3 -16.15 -8.51 -55.98
CA ALA A 3 -16.04 -8.27 -54.53
C ALA A 3 -14.80 -8.90 -53.88
N PHE A 4 -13.89 -8.07 -53.37
CA PHE A 4 -13.14 -8.29 -52.11
C PHE A 4 -12.50 -6.96 -51.67
N LEU A 5 -13.22 -6.21 -50.82
CA LEU A 5 -12.64 -5.13 -50.02
C LEU A 5 -11.85 -5.80 -48.89
N SER A 6 -10.52 -5.64 -48.90
CA SER A 6 -9.65 -6.15 -47.85
C SER A 6 -9.76 -5.23 -46.62
N LEU A 7 -10.59 -5.63 -45.66
CA LEU A 7 -10.73 -4.94 -44.37
C LEU A 7 -9.54 -5.31 -43.48
N SER A 8 -8.49 -4.49 -43.51
CA SER A 8 -7.38 -4.58 -42.55
C SER A 8 -7.86 -4.05 -41.20
N ILE A 9 -8.23 -4.95 -40.29
CA ILE A 9 -8.51 -4.61 -38.89
C ILE A 9 -7.18 -4.33 -38.21
N LEU A 10 -6.86 -3.04 -38.04
CA LEU A 10 -5.78 -2.61 -37.17
C LEU A 10 -6.27 -2.81 -35.72
N LEU A 11 -5.91 -3.95 -35.10
CA LEU A 11 -5.99 -4.08 -33.65
C LEU A 11 -4.96 -3.11 -33.06
N VAL A 12 -5.41 -1.91 -32.73
CA VAL A 12 -4.69 -1.04 -31.80
C VAL A 12 -4.72 -1.77 -30.46
N THR A 13 -3.64 -2.50 -30.17
CA THR A 13 -3.35 -3.01 -28.84
C THR A 13 -3.04 -1.81 -27.97
N THR A 14 -4.07 -1.16 -27.44
CA THR A 14 -3.88 -0.18 -26.38
C THR A 14 -3.19 -0.93 -25.23
N PRO A 15 -1.98 -0.51 -24.80
CA PRO A 15 -1.44 -1.04 -23.56
C PRO A 15 -2.47 -0.70 -22.48
N LEU A 16 -2.94 -1.72 -21.76
CA LEU A 16 -3.77 -1.55 -20.57
C LEU A 16 -2.89 -0.91 -19.48
N HIS A 17 -2.61 0.39 -19.62
CA HIS A 17 -1.97 1.18 -18.58
C HIS A 17 -3.02 1.33 -17.48
N ALA A 18 -3.00 0.41 -16.52
CA ALA A 18 -3.86 0.50 -15.35
C ALA A 18 -3.56 1.84 -14.66
N ALA A 19 -4.58 2.66 -14.47
CA ALA A 19 -4.45 3.92 -13.75
C ALA A 19 -3.75 3.66 -12.40
N PRO A 20 -2.84 4.55 -11.96
CA PRO A 20 -2.08 4.30 -10.75
C PRO A 20 -3.01 4.09 -9.56
N MET A 21 -2.74 3.04 -8.79
CA MET A 21 -3.54 2.72 -7.61
C MET A 21 -3.35 3.79 -6.54
N ARG A 22 -4.43 4.36 -6.03
CA ARG A 22 -4.35 5.31 -4.92
C ARG A 22 -4.18 4.60 -3.58
N ALA A 23 -3.17 4.98 -2.82
CA ALA A 23 -2.92 4.51 -1.46
C ALA A 23 -2.86 5.70 -0.49
N VAL A 24 -3.56 5.58 0.63
CA VAL A 24 -3.43 6.54 1.74
C VAL A 24 -2.51 5.97 2.80
N LEU A 25 -1.51 6.75 3.15
CA LEU A 25 -0.60 6.49 4.26
C LEU A 25 -1.00 7.40 5.42
N ARG A 26 -1.45 6.81 6.53
CA ARG A 26 -1.80 7.59 7.73
C ARG A 26 -0.57 7.77 8.61
N ARG A 27 -0.15 9.03 8.74
CA ARG A 27 0.89 9.48 9.66
C ARG A 27 0.24 9.87 11.00
N ALA A 28 0.37 9.01 12.00
CA ALA A 28 -0.19 9.24 13.33
C ALA A 28 0.79 9.93 14.27
N VAL A 29 2.07 9.60 14.16
CA VAL A 29 3.16 10.17 14.96
C VAL A 29 4.35 10.53 14.07
N ALA A 30 5.25 11.40 14.54
CA ALA A 30 6.44 11.77 13.78
C ALA A 30 7.36 10.56 13.48
N ALA A 31 7.40 9.56 14.38
CA ALA A 31 8.15 8.33 14.17
C ALA A 31 7.69 7.51 12.95
N ASP A 32 6.50 7.78 12.40
CA ASP A 32 6.03 7.11 11.19
C ASP A 32 6.81 7.55 9.94
N ASP A 33 7.47 8.72 9.94
CA ASP A 33 8.11 9.29 8.75
C ASP A 33 9.15 8.35 8.13
N ALA A 34 9.98 7.70 8.96
CA ALA A 34 10.98 6.74 8.49
C ALA A 34 10.33 5.49 7.89
N LEU A 35 9.18 5.05 8.42
CA LEU A 35 8.43 3.91 7.89
C LEU A 35 7.75 4.27 6.58
N LEU A 36 7.21 5.48 6.48
CA LEU A 36 6.60 6.02 5.26
C LEU A 36 7.62 6.09 4.12
N ALA A 37 8.81 6.61 4.38
CA ALA A 37 9.90 6.64 3.40
C ALA A 37 10.32 5.23 2.96
N ARG A 38 10.29 4.24 3.87
CA ARG A 38 10.56 2.85 3.51
C ARG A 38 9.47 2.25 2.63
N VAL A 39 8.20 2.52 2.92
CA VAL A 39 7.08 2.10 2.05
C VAL A 39 7.20 2.74 0.68
N GLU A 40 7.61 4.01 0.61
CA GLU A 40 7.86 4.70 -0.64
C GLU A 40 8.95 4.01 -1.48
N GLY A 41 10.12 3.74 -0.88
CA GLY A 41 11.21 3.04 -1.59
C GLY A 41 10.82 1.65 -2.07
N GLN A 42 10.01 0.91 -1.30
CA GLN A 42 9.56 -0.45 -1.64
C GLN A 42 8.39 -0.50 -2.64
N THR A 43 7.79 0.65 -2.96
CA THR A 43 6.65 0.75 -3.89
C THR A 43 6.97 1.62 -5.10
N VAL A 44 8.24 1.94 -5.33
CA VAL A 44 8.68 2.84 -6.42
C VAL A 44 8.33 2.29 -7.80
N ASP A 45 8.43 0.97 -7.98
CA ASP A 45 8.13 0.30 -9.26
C ASP A 45 6.63 -0.01 -9.44
N LEU A 46 5.81 0.26 -8.42
CA LEU A 46 4.37 0.10 -8.51
C LEU A 46 3.75 1.45 -8.91
N ALA A 47 2.94 1.45 -9.97
CA ALA A 47 2.12 2.59 -10.35
C ALA A 47 1.12 2.93 -9.23
N THR A 48 1.56 3.71 -8.24
CA THR A 48 0.83 4.02 -7.02
C THR A 48 0.86 5.51 -6.75
N GLU A 49 -0.30 6.15 -6.66
CA GLU A 49 -0.43 7.53 -6.18
C GLU A 49 -0.59 7.51 -4.66
N ARG A 50 0.32 8.17 -3.93
CA ARG A 50 0.40 8.08 -2.47
C ARG A 50 -0.05 9.38 -1.81
N MET A 51 -0.97 9.29 -0.87
CA MET A 51 -1.50 10.43 -0.11
C MET A 51 -1.17 10.28 1.37
N ILE A 52 -0.53 11.29 1.96
CA ILE A 52 -0.24 11.30 3.40
C ILE A 52 -1.38 11.99 4.13
N HIS A 53 -2.08 11.25 4.99
CA HIS A 53 -3.08 11.81 5.90
C HIS A 53 -2.52 11.88 7.32
N ARG A 54 -2.53 13.09 7.91
CA ARG A 54 -2.03 13.30 9.28
C ARG A 54 -3.18 13.29 10.28
N GLY A 55 -2.99 12.61 11.41
CA GLY A 55 -3.96 12.62 12.51
C GLY A 55 -3.76 11.45 13.47
N THR A 56 -4.11 11.65 14.74
CA THR A 56 -4.01 10.62 15.79
C THR A 56 -4.85 9.39 15.43
N LEU A 57 -4.42 8.21 15.86
CA LEU A 57 -5.20 6.98 15.67
C LEU A 57 -6.34 6.90 16.68
N ALA A 58 -7.50 6.43 16.22
CA ALA A 58 -8.54 5.99 17.13
C ALA A 58 -8.03 4.87 18.07
N PRO A 59 -8.55 4.76 19.30
CA PRO A 59 -8.02 3.86 20.32
C PRO A 59 -8.27 2.37 20.02
N THR A 60 -9.32 2.04 19.27
CA THR A 60 -9.70 0.64 18.98
C THR A 60 -9.51 0.29 17.52
N LEU A 61 -9.19 -0.97 17.21
CA LEU A 61 -9.03 -1.45 15.84
C LEU A 61 -10.31 -1.24 15.01
N GLY A 62 -11.49 -1.49 15.58
CA GLY A 62 -12.76 -1.27 14.89
C GLY A 62 -12.97 0.19 14.51
N ALA A 63 -12.60 1.14 15.38
CA ALA A 63 -12.65 2.56 15.05
C ALA A 63 -11.61 2.96 13.99
N GLN A 64 -10.40 2.42 14.07
CA GLN A 64 -9.36 2.62 13.05
C GLN A 64 -9.81 2.13 11.67
N LEU A 65 -10.50 0.99 11.58
CA LEU A 65 -11.03 0.45 10.33
C LEU A 65 -12.16 1.31 9.75
N ARG A 66 -13.02 1.89 10.60
CA ARG A 66 -14.03 2.86 10.16
C ARG A 66 -13.38 4.13 9.60
N GLU A 67 -12.35 4.64 10.27
CA GLU A 67 -11.58 5.77 9.78
C GLU A 67 -10.85 5.44 8.47
N ALA A 68 -10.28 4.25 8.33
CA ALA A 68 -9.68 3.79 7.08
C ALA A 68 -10.71 3.76 5.94
N ARG A 69 -11.94 3.30 6.19
CA ARG A 69 -13.04 3.38 5.21
C ARG A 69 -13.40 4.83 4.86
N ALA A 70 -13.41 5.74 5.82
CA ALA A 70 -13.66 7.16 5.56
C ALA A 70 -12.53 7.79 4.73
N LEU A 71 -11.27 7.47 5.02
CA LEU A 71 -10.11 7.95 4.27
C LEU A 71 -10.08 7.40 2.84
N SER A 72 -10.38 6.12 2.66
CA SER A 72 -10.51 5.50 1.33
C SER A 72 -11.55 6.23 0.48
N LYS A 73 -12.72 6.57 1.04
CA LYS A 73 -13.72 7.38 0.34
C LYS A 73 -13.22 8.80 0.03
N ARG A 74 -12.65 9.49 1.03
CA ARG A 74 -12.17 10.87 0.90
C ARG A 74 -11.11 11.04 -0.19
N TYR A 75 -10.18 10.10 -0.28
CA TYR A 75 -9.05 10.18 -1.19
C TYR A 75 -9.21 9.27 -2.42
N SER A 76 -10.37 8.61 -2.58
CA SER A 76 -10.58 7.58 -3.60
C SER A 76 -9.47 6.53 -3.61
N ALA A 77 -9.01 6.13 -2.43
CA ALA A 77 -7.88 5.23 -2.25
C ALA A 77 -8.34 3.78 -2.14
N ARG A 78 -7.66 2.88 -2.86
CA ARG A 78 -7.89 1.44 -2.80
C ARG A 78 -7.38 0.84 -1.49
N VAL A 79 -6.27 1.36 -1.00
CA VAL A 79 -5.59 0.85 0.19
C VAL A 79 -5.36 1.98 1.19
N VAL A 80 -5.51 1.67 2.48
CA VAL A 80 -5.12 2.56 3.58
C VAL A 80 -4.12 1.84 4.48
N ILE A 81 -2.97 2.46 4.72
CA ILE A 81 -1.85 1.90 5.47
C ILE A 81 -1.61 2.76 6.71
N TRP A 82 -1.44 2.12 7.87
CA TRP A 82 -1.06 2.82 9.10
C TRP A 82 -0.24 1.93 10.03
N PHE A 83 0.43 2.58 10.98
CA PHE A 83 1.34 1.95 11.93
C PHE A 83 0.83 2.12 13.35
N ARG A 84 0.94 1.07 14.16
CA ARG A 84 0.75 1.14 15.61
C ARG A 84 2.03 0.77 16.30
N HIS A 85 2.63 1.74 16.99
CA HIS A 85 3.80 1.54 17.82
C HIS A 85 3.37 0.97 19.17
N THR A 86 4.11 -0.03 19.63
CA THR A 86 3.99 -0.59 20.98
C THR A 86 5.38 -0.71 21.58
N ALA A 87 5.48 -0.87 22.90
CA ALA A 87 6.77 -1.00 23.58
C ALA A 87 7.66 -2.15 23.07
N ARG A 88 7.10 -3.16 22.40
CA ARG A 88 7.83 -4.37 21.95
C ARG A 88 7.69 -4.70 20.48
N ALA A 89 6.90 -3.91 19.74
CA ALA A 89 6.60 -4.23 18.35
C ALA A 89 6.08 -3.01 17.60
N LEU A 90 6.35 -3.00 16.29
CA LEU A 90 5.63 -2.23 15.31
C LEU A 90 4.52 -3.11 14.71
N VAL A 91 3.30 -2.60 14.64
CA VAL A 91 2.22 -3.30 13.92
C VAL A 91 1.84 -2.50 12.68
N VAL A 92 1.97 -3.13 11.52
CA VAL A 92 1.57 -2.56 10.23
C VAL A 92 0.15 -3.03 9.93
N HIS A 93 -0.71 -2.10 9.53
CA HIS A 93 -2.08 -2.39 9.11
C HIS A 93 -2.25 -1.92 7.67
N VAL A 94 -2.79 -2.80 6.83
CA VAL A 94 -3.08 -2.54 5.42
C VAL A 94 -4.54 -2.92 5.20
N ALA A 95 -5.42 -1.93 5.11
CA ALA A 95 -6.83 -2.15 4.82
C ALA A 95 -7.10 -2.02 3.33
N VAL A 96 -7.97 -2.89 2.80
CA VAL A 96 -8.60 -2.76 1.48
C VAL A 96 -10.10 -2.55 1.71
N PRO A 97 -10.56 -1.30 1.95
CA PRO A 97 -11.91 -1.08 2.47
C PRO A 97 -13.03 -1.50 1.53
N ALA A 98 -12.79 -1.50 0.22
CA ALA A 98 -13.72 -2.00 -0.78
C ALA A 98 -14.04 -3.49 -0.56
N ASP A 99 -13.01 -4.27 -0.24
CA ASP A 99 -13.10 -5.73 -0.06
C ASP A 99 -13.49 -6.10 1.39
N GLY A 100 -13.58 -5.10 2.28
CA GLY A 100 -13.86 -5.32 3.71
C GLY A 100 -12.75 -6.06 4.45
N SER A 101 -11.56 -6.15 3.85
CA SER A 101 -10.43 -6.93 4.37
C SER A 101 -9.32 -6.03 4.93
N ALA A 102 -8.54 -6.58 5.85
CA ALA A 102 -7.35 -5.93 6.38
C ALA A 102 -6.27 -6.96 6.70
N LEU A 103 -5.05 -6.68 6.26
CA LEU A 103 -3.86 -7.40 6.65
C LEU A 103 -3.20 -6.71 7.84
N VAL A 104 -2.84 -7.51 8.84
CA VAL A 104 -2.17 -7.05 10.06
C VAL A 104 -0.87 -7.81 10.23
N ARG A 105 0.25 -7.10 10.21
CA ARG A 105 1.59 -7.68 10.41
C ARG A 105 2.24 -7.09 11.65
N ARG A 106 2.63 -7.96 12.60
CA ARG A 106 3.42 -7.58 13.77
C ARG A 106 4.90 -7.82 13.49
N VAL A 107 5.73 -6.82 13.78
CA VAL A 107 7.18 -6.85 13.67
C VAL A 107 7.75 -6.62 15.06
N ALA A 108 8.41 -7.62 15.64
CA ALA A 108 9.00 -7.51 16.97
C ALA A 108 10.18 -6.53 16.97
N LEU A 109 10.18 -5.60 17.93
CA LEU A 109 11.28 -4.68 18.20
C LEU A 109 12.11 -5.35 19.30
N GLY A 110 13.07 -6.22 18.94
CA GLY A 110 13.82 -6.95 19.97
C GLY A 110 14.85 -7.96 19.50
N GLU A 111 14.76 -8.49 18.28
CA GLU A 111 15.83 -9.35 17.76
C GLU A 111 16.75 -8.53 16.86
N ARG A 112 17.93 -8.18 17.37
CA ARG A 112 19.13 -7.86 16.56
C ARG A 112 19.36 -9.03 15.60
N GLY A 113 18.65 -9.05 14.48
CA GLY A 113 18.56 -10.26 13.65
C GLY A 113 17.37 -10.30 12.70
N ALA A 114 16.27 -9.57 12.95
CA ALA A 114 15.14 -9.53 12.01
C ALA A 114 15.45 -8.67 10.77
N ALA A 115 16.04 -7.47 10.98
CA ALA A 115 16.55 -6.64 9.89
C ALA A 115 17.73 -7.30 9.16
N ALA A 116 18.63 -7.98 9.91
CA ALA A 116 19.75 -8.72 9.34
C ALA A 116 19.29 -9.95 8.53
N ARG A 117 18.23 -10.66 8.96
CA ARG A 117 17.63 -11.76 8.17
C ARG A 117 16.96 -11.25 6.90
N SER A 118 16.29 -10.10 6.94
CA SER A 118 15.71 -9.50 5.73
C SER A 118 16.80 -9.06 4.74
N ALA A 119 17.86 -8.42 5.23
CA ALA A 119 19.01 -8.02 4.42
C ALA A 119 19.79 -9.23 3.88
N ALA A 120 19.94 -10.30 4.68
CA ALA A 120 20.59 -11.54 4.24
C ALA A 120 19.75 -12.31 3.21
N ALA A 121 18.42 -12.28 3.32
CA ALA A 121 17.52 -12.87 2.33
C ALA A 121 17.53 -12.09 1.01
N GLU A 122 17.62 -10.75 1.04
CA GLU A 122 17.82 -9.92 -0.15
C GLU A 122 19.20 -10.15 -0.79
N ALA A 123 20.27 -10.22 0.01
CA ALA A 123 21.62 -10.47 -0.49
C ALA A 123 21.81 -11.88 -1.08
N ALA A 124 21.02 -12.86 -0.67
CA ALA A 124 21.03 -14.20 -1.24
C ALA A 124 20.20 -14.33 -2.54
N ALA A 125 19.42 -13.30 -2.89
CA ALA A 125 18.57 -13.27 -4.08
C ALA A 125 19.15 -12.44 -5.24
N LEU A 126 20.32 -11.82 -5.04
CA LEU A 126 21.14 -11.13 -6.05
C LEU A 126 22.31 -12.02 -6.48
#